data_AF-A0A2T9ZN22-F1
#
_entry.id   AF-A0A2T9ZN22-F1
#
_cell.length_a   1.000
_cell.length_b   1.000
_cell.length_c   1.000
_cell.angle_alpha   90.00
_cell.angle_beta   90.00
_cell.angle_gamma   90.00
#
_symmetry.space_group_name_H-M   'P 1'
#
loop_
_entity.id
_entity.type
_entity.pdbx_description
1 polymer ?
#
loop_
_entity_poly.entity_id
_entity_poly.type
_entity_poly.pdbx_seq_one_letter_code
_entity_poly.pdbx_strand_id
1 'polypeptide(L)'
;MSPFLAFLVIPHHTHLGGELTLVIKGAYTDEMGRFQSGDLADLDESVNHQPVVENDEPCICLIATDDRLRFSGVFSRMLQPLIGI
;
A
#
# COMPACT_ATOMS: atom_id res chain seq x y z
N MET A 1 3.58 20.74 -14.55
CA MET A 1 3.97 20.25 -13.21
C MET A 1 2.95 19.20 -12.83
N SER A 2 3.37 17.96 -12.71
CA SER A 2 2.48 16.80 -12.50
C SER A 2 1.88 16.88 -11.09
N PRO A 3 0.57 16.65 -10.88
CA PRO A 3 -0.07 16.76 -9.56
C PRO A 3 0.17 15.53 -8.67
N PHE A 4 0.94 14.54 -9.12
CA PHE A 4 1.26 13.35 -8.33
C PHE A 4 2.35 13.72 -7.31
N LEU A 5 1.96 13.77 -6.04
CA LEU A 5 2.87 14.01 -4.93
C LEU A 5 3.82 12.82 -4.81
N ALA A 6 5.11 13.06 -5.02
CA ALA A 6 6.14 12.21 -4.44
C ALA A 6 5.88 12.03 -2.94
N PHE A 7 6.23 10.86 -2.40
CA PHE A 7 6.12 10.56 -0.98
C PHE A 7 4.69 10.44 -0.45
N LEU A 8 3.73 10.04 -1.29
CA LEU A 8 2.43 9.59 -0.80
C LEU A 8 2.64 8.36 0.09
N VAL A 9 2.17 8.46 1.34
CA VAL A 9 2.27 7.41 2.35
C VAL A 9 0.90 6.79 2.56
N ILE A 10 0.83 5.47 2.45
CA ILE A 10 -0.33 4.72 2.94
C ILE A 10 -0.08 4.42 4.43
N PRO A 11 -0.98 4.82 5.35
CA PRO A 11 -0.78 4.57 6.77
C PRO A 11 -0.54 3.08 7.08
N HIS A 12 0.19 2.79 8.16
CA HIS A 12 0.43 1.41 8.58
C HIS A 12 -0.87 0.61 8.64
N HIS A 13 -0.84 -0.54 8.01
CA HIS A 13 -1.97 -1.45 7.94
C HIS A 13 -1.51 -2.89 7.87
N THR A 14 -2.47 -3.77 8.12
CA THR A 14 -2.38 -5.20 7.91
C THR A 14 -3.63 -5.66 7.18
N HIS A 15 -3.62 -6.90 6.69
CA HIS A 15 -4.71 -7.51 5.94
C HIS A 15 -5.34 -8.63 6.77
N LEU A 16 -6.63 -8.89 6.57
CA LEU A 16 -7.34 -10.02 7.20
C LEU A 16 -7.16 -11.35 6.45
N GLY A 17 -6.39 -11.32 5.35
CA GLY A 17 -6.09 -12.41 4.44
C GLY A 17 -4.88 -12.04 3.59
N GLY A 18 -4.66 -12.70 2.46
CA GLY A 18 -3.56 -12.37 1.57
C GLY A 18 -3.75 -11.01 0.87
N GLU A 19 -2.66 -10.32 0.61
CA GLU A 19 -2.56 -9.25 -0.37
C GLU A 19 -1.44 -9.55 -1.37
N LEU A 20 -1.77 -9.53 -2.65
CA LEU A 20 -0.83 -9.52 -3.75
C LEU A 20 -0.80 -8.13 -4.39
N THR A 21 0.37 -7.52 -4.42
CA THR A 21 0.58 -6.19 -5.02
C THR A 21 1.61 -6.30 -6.15
N LEU A 22 1.16 -6.12 -7.39
CA LEU A 22 2.01 -6.03 -8.58
C LEU A 22 2.28 -4.57 -8.92
N VAL A 23 3.55 -4.18 -8.98
CA VAL A 23 3.93 -2.83 -9.43
C VAL A 23 3.91 -2.76 -10.95
N ILE A 24 3.00 -1.98 -11.53
CA ILE A 24 2.89 -1.76 -12.97
C ILE A 24 3.88 -0.68 -13.41
N LYS A 25 4.03 0.39 -12.63
CA LYS A 25 4.92 1.53 -12.94
C LYS A 25 5.42 2.17 -11.64
N GLY A 26 6.62 2.74 -11.69
CA GLY A 26 7.23 3.42 -10.54
C GLY A 26 7.83 2.43 -9.54
N ALA A 27 7.97 2.89 -8.31
CA ALA A 27 8.45 2.09 -7.18
C ALA A 27 7.91 2.60 -5.85
N TYR A 28 7.86 1.71 -4.86
CA TYR A 28 7.65 2.06 -3.46
C TYR A 28 8.59 1.26 -2.55
N THR A 29 8.75 1.74 -1.32
CA THR A 29 9.42 1.01 -0.25
C THR A 29 8.47 0.75 0.90
N ASP A 30 8.67 -0.38 1.55
CA ASP A 30 8.02 -0.75 2.81
C ASP A 30 9.00 -1.59 3.66
N GLU A 31 8.50 -2.23 4.70
CA GLU A 31 9.21 -3.05 5.67
C GLU A 31 9.78 -4.34 5.06
N MET A 32 9.24 -4.78 3.92
CA MET A 32 9.72 -5.95 3.17
C MET A 32 10.81 -5.57 2.18
N GLY A 33 10.92 -4.29 1.82
CA GLY A 33 12.00 -3.75 1.02
C GLY A 33 11.50 -2.81 -0.07
N ARG A 34 12.20 -2.81 -1.20
CA ARG A 34 11.87 -1.97 -2.35
C ARG A 34 11.23 -2.81 -3.45
N PHE A 35 10.10 -2.34 -3.96
CA PHE A 35 9.38 -2.93 -5.08
C PHE A 35 9.31 -1.94 -6.23
N GLN A 36 9.71 -2.38 -7.43
CA GLN A 36 9.67 -1.58 -8.66
C GLN A 36 8.85 -2.28 -9.73
N SER A 37 8.59 -1.58 -10.84
CA SER A 37 7.84 -2.13 -11.98
C SER A 37 8.25 -3.57 -12.33
N GLY A 38 7.27 -4.48 -12.31
CA GLY A 38 7.43 -5.91 -12.55
C GLY A 38 7.54 -6.76 -11.28
N ASP A 39 7.84 -6.15 -10.13
CA ASP A 39 7.91 -6.86 -8.85
C ASP A 39 6.51 -7.13 -8.28
N LEU A 40 6.42 -8.22 -7.52
CA LEU A 40 5.21 -8.67 -6.84
C LEU A 40 5.50 -8.80 -5.34
N ALA A 41 4.75 -8.07 -4.52
CA ALA A 41 4.69 -8.27 -3.09
C ALA A 41 3.57 -9.26 -2.76
N ASP A 42 3.87 -10.23 -1.91
CA ASP A 42 2.93 -11.24 -1.41
C ASP A 42 2.95 -11.16 0.11
N LEU A 43 1.86 -10.63 0.67
CA LEU A 43 1.76 -10.25 2.07
C LEU A 43 0.61 -11.02 2.71
N ASP A 44 0.83 -11.49 3.94
CA ASP A 44 -0.19 -12.12 4.76
C ASP A 44 -0.58 -11.25 5.96
N GLU A 45 -1.49 -11.77 6.79
CA GLU A 45 -1.99 -11.11 8.00
C GLU A 45 -0.92 -10.84 9.08
N SER A 46 0.26 -11.44 8.97
CA SER A 46 1.37 -11.20 9.90
C SER A 46 2.20 -9.97 9.54
N VAL A 47 2.03 -9.46 8.32
CA VAL A 47 2.76 -8.28 7.84
C VAL A 47 2.00 -7.02 8.22
N ASN A 48 2.70 -6.11 8.92
CA ASN A 48 2.24 -4.75 9.16
C ASN A 48 3.21 -3.82 8.45
N HIS A 49 2.71 -3.10 7.44
CA HIS A 49 3.57 -2.34 6.54
C HIS A 49 3.04 -0.95 6.19
N GLN A 50 3.93 -0.08 5.72
CA GLN A 50 3.67 1.29 5.31
C GLN A 50 4.34 1.56 3.95
N PRO A 51 3.61 1.39 2.84
CA PRO A 51 4.10 1.76 1.52
C PRO A 51 4.39 3.26 1.40
N VAL A 52 5.59 3.57 0.91
CA VAL A 52 6.05 4.93 0.61
C VAL A 52 6.50 5.01 -0.85
N VAL A 53 5.81 5.81 -1.66
CA VAL A 53 6.16 6.00 -3.08
C VAL A 53 7.51 6.69 -3.25
N GLU A 54 8.37 6.15 -4.11
CA GLU A 54 9.65 6.76 -4.47
C GLU A 54 9.47 7.81 -5.59
N ASN A 55 10.21 8.92 -5.49
CA ASN A 55 10.38 9.94 -6.54
C ASN A 55 9.07 10.66 -6.96
N ASP A 56 9.21 11.60 -7.90
CA ASP A 56 8.09 12.37 -8.50
C ASP A 56 7.36 11.61 -9.64
N GLU A 57 7.62 10.31 -9.81
CA GLU A 57 6.88 9.50 -10.79
C GLU A 57 5.70 8.76 -10.16
N PRO A 58 4.56 8.61 -10.87
CA PRO A 58 3.45 7.83 -10.34
C PRO A 58 3.83 6.37 -10.12
N CYS A 59 3.67 5.89 -8.89
CA CYS A 59 3.64 4.47 -8.59
C CYS A 59 2.23 3.92 -8.83
N ILE A 60 2.10 3.01 -9.80
CA ILE A 60 0.83 2.39 -10.18
C ILE A 60 0.92 0.92 -9.83
N CYS A 61 0.01 0.45 -8.99
CA CYS A 61 -0.04 -0.94 -8.56
C CYS A 61 -1.39 -1.58 -8.92
N LEU A 62 -1.37 -2.88 -9.23
CA LEU A 62 -2.56 -3.74 -9.22
C LEU A 62 -2.54 -4.55 -7.94
N ILE A 63 -3.61 -4.44 -7.16
CA ILE A 63 -3.73 -5.09 -5.85
C ILE A 63 -4.88 -6.10 -5.91
N ALA A 64 -4.62 -7.33 -5.48
CA ALA A 64 -5.62 -8.36 -5.23
C ALA A 64 -5.57 -8.72 -3.74
N THR A 65 -6.72 -8.73 -3.08
CA THR A 65 -6.80 -9.04 -1.64
C THR A 65 -7.99 -9.94 -1.34
N ASP A 66 -7.82 -10.86 -0.38
CA ASP A 66 -8.85 -11.81 0.04
C ASP A 66 -9.93 -11.20 0.95
N ASP A 67 -9.63 -10.09 1.64
CA ASP A 67 -10.54 -9.42 2.58
C ASP A 67 -10.17 -7.92 2.74
N ARG A 68 -10.98 -7.14 3.46
CA ARG A 68 -10.77 -5.69 3.61
C ARG A 68 -9.51 -5.38 4.42
N LEU A 69 -8.91 -4.24 4.07
CA LEU A 69 -7.85 -3.57 4.80
C LEU A 69 -8.19 -3.38 6.30
N ARG A 70 -7.28 -3.78 7.20
CA ARG A 70 -7.36 -3.46 8.63
C ARG A 70 -6.24 -2.52 9.04
N PHE A 71 -6.60 -1.27 9.28
CA PHE A 71 -5.68 -0.31 9.87
C PHE A 71 -5.44 -0.65 11.35
N SER A 72 -4.18 -0.58 11.79
CA SER A 72 -3.75 -0.97 13.14
C SER A 72 -4.14 0.06 14.22
N GLY A 73 -4.39 1.33 13.85
CA GLY A 73 -4.76 2.41 14.76
C GLY A 73 -6.27 2.51 15.05
N VAL A 74 -6.62 2.85 16.30
CA VAL A 74 -8.02 3.13 16.70
C VAL A 74 -8.59 4.34 15.94
N PHE A 75 -7.75 5.37 15.74
CA PHE A 75 -8.12 6.58 15.01
C PHE A 75 -8.35 6.33 13.51
N SER A 76 -7.47 5.54 12.87
CA SER A 76 -7.59 5.20 11.45
C SER A 76 -8.77 4.27 11.15
N ARG A 77 -9.10 3.35 12.07
CA ARG A 77 -10.31 2.52 12.00
C ARG A 77 -11.61 3.33 12.09
N MET A 78 -11.61 4.45 12.82
CA MET A 78 -12.79 5.33 12.91
C MET A 78 -13.07 6.09 11.61
N LEU A 79 -12.05 6.33 10.78
CA LEU A 79 -12.17 7.05 9.51
C LEU A 79 -12.55 6.16 8.31
N GLN A 80 -12.50 4.83 8.45
CA GLN A 80 -12.84 3.88 7.37
C GLN A 80 -14.16 4.18 6.63
N PRO A 81 -15.29 4.52 7.31
CA PRO A 81 -16.56 4.75 6.63
C PRO A 81 -16.58 5.95 5.67
N LEU A 82 -15.62 6.86 5.77
CA LEU A 82 -15.57 8.09 4.97
C LEU A 82 -14.67 7.97 3.73
N ILE A 83 -13.81 6.96 3.67
CA ILE A 83 -12.77 6.80 2.63
C ILE A 83 -13.20 5.78 1.56
N GLY A 84 -14.33 5.09 1.74
CA GLY A 84 -14.92 4.21 0.73
C GLY A 84 -14.14 2.90 0.52
N ILE A 85 -13.47 2.42 1.57
CA ILE A 85 -12.78 1.13 1.65
C ILE A 85 -13.33 0.38 2.87
#